data_AF-A0AAJ5ZVS0-F1
#
_entry.id   AF-A0AAJ5ZVS0-F1
#
_cell.length_a   1.000
_cell.length_b   1.000
_cell.length_c   1.000
_cell.angle_alpha   90.00
_cell.angle_beta   90.00
_cell.angle_gamma   90.00
#
_symmetry.space_group_name_H-M   'P 1'
#
loop_
_entity.id
_entity.type
_entity.pdbx_description
1 polymer ?
#
loop_
_entity_poly.entity_id
_entity_poly.type
_entity_poly.pdbx_seq_one_letter_code
_entity_poly.pdbx_strand_id
1 'polypeptide(L)'
;MPKPLDWKAGTLTNASRSKGTNGASAIPSKEKVMPDKKIIDKARKDKREGKSASTQAGEFVHEEIKKVRRGEHGARSTKQAIAIGLSEARRAGVDLPPPGKGKVKKSTRKGAEYAYEVGQGERKPKHRPKVSHAVSEVLEDEPKSSASHKALSQQAKRAASRRTAEERSAAAKKAARTKGPSDRSAAARKAAKTRARHSHS
;
A
#
# COMPACT_ATOMS: atom_id res chain seq x y z
N MET A 1 43.26 -9.26 77.30
CA MET A 1 44.25 -9.40 76.21
C MET A 1 44.48 -10.88 75.96
N PRO A 2 44.86 -11.35 74.76
CA PRO A 2 44.53 -10.93 73.39
C PRO A 2 44.16 -12.15 72.47
N LYS A 3 43.29 -11.97 71.48
CA LYS A 3 43.56 -12.10 70.03
C LYS A 3 43.39 -13.50 69.37
N PRO A 4 43.15 -13.53 68.04
CA PRO A 4 42.16 -14.37 67.38
C PRO A 4 42.77 -15.54 66.59
N LEU A 5 41.94 -16.54 66.26
CA LEU A 5 42.29 -17.64 65.35
C LEU A 5 41.94 -17.28 63.90
N ASP A 6 42.95 -16.78 63.22
CA ASP A 6 43.41 -17.12 61.86
C ASP A 6 42.51 -18.08 61.05
N TRP A 7 41.82 -17.54 60.04
CA TRP A 7 41.28 -18.34 58.94
C TRP A 7 42.32 -18.38 57.80
N LYS A 8 42.82 -19.57 57.50
CA LYS A 8 43.75 -19.79 56.39
C LYS A 8 43.01 -19.86 55.06
N ALA A 9 43.66 -19.25 54.07
CA ALA A 9 43.32 -19.25 52.66
C ALA A 9 43.23 -20.67 52.08
N GLY A 10 42.15 -20.91 51.32
CA GLY A 10 42.02 -22.02 50.38
C GLY A 10 41.83 -21.44 48.98
N THR A 11 42.90 -21.43 48.19
CA THR A 11 42.89 -21.12 46.76
C THR A 11 42.29 -22.30 45.99
N LEU A 12 41.16 -22.08 45.32
CA LEU A 12 40.74 -22.90 44.19
C LEU A 12 40.51 -22.01 42.97
N THR A 13 41.42 -22.18 42.04
CA THR A 13 41.41 -21.74 40.64
C THR A 13 40.08 -22.09 39.99
N ASN A 14 39.33 -21.10 39.49
CA ASN A 14 38.21 -21.36 38.59
C ASN A 14 38.63 -21.03 37.16
N ALA A 15 38.91 -22.09 36.41
CA ALA A 15 39.26 -22.05 35.01
C ALA A 15 38.08 -21.59 34.16
N SER A 16 38.44 -20.87 33.10
CA SER A 16 37.61 -20.39 32.01
C SER A 16 36.52 -21.37 31.56
N ARG A 17 35.28 -20.88 31.49
CA ARG A 17 34.31 -21.33 30.48
C ARG A 17 33.50 -20.16 29.98
N SER A 18 34.10 -19.41 29.05
CA SER A 18 33.40 -18.46 28.20
C SER A 18 32.30 -19.19 27.43
N LYS A 19 31.05 -19.08 27.88
CA LYS A 19 29.91 -19.42 27.03
C LYS A 19 29.81 -18.35 25.96
N GLY A 20 30.13 -18.76 24.73
CA GLY A 20 30.02 -17.95 23.53
C GLY A 20 28.66 -17.29 23.48
N THR A 21 28.68 -15.97 23.50
CA THR A 21 27.60 -15.14 22.98
C THR A 21 27.53 -15.44 21.49
N ASN A 22 26.68 -16.38 21.09
CA ASN A 22 26.20 -16.46 19.73
C ASN A 22 25.37 -15.21 19.49
N GLY A 23 26.08 -14.13 19.15
CA GLY A 23 25.54 -12.97 18.45
C GLY A 23 25.11 -13.42 17.06
N ALA A 24 24.04 -14.22 17.01
CA ALA A 24 23.18 -14.26 15.86
C ALA A 24 22.62 -12.85 15.77
N SER A 25 23.26 -12.02 14.95
CA SER A 25 22.76 -10.75 14.48
C SER A 25 21.29 -10.94 14.17
N ALA A 26 20.43 -10.42 15.05
CA ALA A 26 19.01 -10.38 14.83
C ALA A 26 18.83 -9.59 13.54
N ILE A 27 18.57 -10.31 12.44
CA ILE A 27 18.15 -9.73 11.18
C ILE A 27 16.96 -8.86 11.57
N PRO A 28 17.00 -7.53 11.37
CA PRO A 28 15.88 -6.69 11.77
C PRO A 28 14.68 -7.21 11.01
N SER A 29 13.74 -7.79 11.75
CA SER A 29 12.44 -8.19 11.23
C SER A 29 11.92 -6.97 10.49
N LYS A 30 11.78 -7.08 9.16
CA LYS A 30 11.07 -6.12 8.31
C LYS A 30 9.62 -6.09 8.76
N GLU A 31 9.39 -5.47 9.91
CA GLU A 31 8.10 -5.07 10.39
C GLU A 31 7.59 -4.03 9.40
N LYS A 32 6.75 -4.47 8.45
CA LYS A 32 5.83 -3.61 7.69
C LYS A 32 4.79 -2.99 8.65
N VAL A 33 5.25 -2.34 9.70
CA VAL A 33 4.43 -1.72 10.73
C VAL A 33 4.37 -0.25 10.38
N MET A 34 3.31 0.10 9.67
CA MET A 34 2.91 1.42 9.20
C MET A 34 3.44 1.84 7.82
N PRO A 35 2.59 2.47 6.98
CA PRO A 35 3.00 3.07 5.72
C PRO A 35 4.11 4.10 5.94
N ASP A 36 4.97 4.28 4.93
CA ASP A 36 5.96 5.36 4.94
C ASP A 36 5.28 6.69 5.35
N LYS A 37 5.83 7.36 6.36
CA LYS A 37 5.30 8.64 6.89
C LYS A 37 5.03 9.63 5.76
N LYS A 38 5.89 9.63 4.74
CA LYS A 38 5.76 10.43 3.51
C LYS A 38 4.45 10.21 2.75
N ILE A 39 3.92 8.99 2.69
CA ILE A 39 2.64 8.70 2.02
C ILE A 39 1.48 9.28 2.83
N ILE A 40 1.51 9.09 4.15
CA ILE A 40 0.50 9.60 5.07
C ILE A 40 0.43 11.13 4.98
N ASP A 41 1.57 11.80 4.94
CA ASP A 41 1.64 13.26 4.82
C ASP A 41 1.04 13.76 3.50
N LYS A 42 1.29 13.06 2.39
CA LYS A 42 0.66 13.38 1.10
C LYS A 42 -0.85 13.18 1.13
N ALA A 43 -1.33 12.07 1.68
CA ALA A 43 -2.77 11.82 1.83
C ALA A 43 -3.43 12.86 2.75
N ARG A 44 -2.75 13.30 3.81
CA ARG A 44 -3.20 14.40 4.69
C ARG A 44 -3.21 15.74 3.96
N LYS A 45 -2.21 16.03 3.13
CA LYS A 45 -2.18 17.21 2.28
C LYS A 45 -3.38 17.21 1.32
N ASP A 46 -3.64 16.10 0.66
CA ASP A 46 -4.81 15.93 -0.20
C ASP A 46 -6.12 16.15 0.55
N LYS A 47 -6.23 15.65 1.79
CA LYS A 47 -7.38 15.91 2.67
C LYS A 47 -7.53 17.40 2.99
N ARG A 48 -6.44 18.10 3.32
CA ARG A 48 -6.43 19.56 3.58
C ARG A 48 -6.83 20.37 2.34
N GLU A 49 -6.48 19.89 1.15
CA GLU A 49 -6.89 20.44 -0.13
C GLU A 49 -8.36 20.10 -0.50
N GLY A 50 -9.09 19.39 0.38
CA GLY A 50 -10.49 19.03 0.15
C GLY A 50 -10.69 17.93 -0.90
N LYS A 51 -9.65 17.18 -1.25
CA LYS A 51 -9.76 16.08 -2.22
C LYS A 51 -10.51 14.89 -1.64
N SER A 52 -11.17 14.11 -2.50
CA SER A 52 -11.95 12.95 -2.07
C SER A 52 -11.09 11.85 -1.47
N ALA A 53 -11.68 11.01 -0.61
CA ALA A 53 -11.00 9.87 0.00
C ALA A 53 -10.36 8.91 -1.02
N SER A 54 -10.99 8.74 -2.19
CA SER A 54 -10.44 7.96 -3.30
C SER A 54 -9.18 8.56 -3.91
N THR A 55 -9.05 9.89 -3.91
CA THR A 55 -7.83 10.59 -4.36
C THR A 55 -6.73 10.46 -3.33
N GLN A 56 -7.05 10.67 -2.05
CA GLN A 56 -6.13 10.46 -0.93
C GLN A 56 -5.58 9.02 -0.92
N ALA A 57 -6.45 8.02 -1.10
CA ALA A 57 -6.06 6.61 -1.22
C ALA A 57 -5.20 6.33 -2.46
N GLY A 58 -5.27 7.18 -3.48
CA GLY A 58 -4.44 7.12 -4.68
C GLY A 58 -2.95 7.26 -4.37
N GLU A 59 -2.56 8.02 -3.35
CA GLU A 59 -1.17 8.15 -2.91
C GLU A 59 -0.59 6.81 -2.44
N PHE A 60 -1.38 6.01 -1.72
CA PHE A 60 -0.99 4.67 -1.27
C PHE A 60 -0.88 3.69 -2.44
N VAL A 61 -1.85 3.72 -3.37
CA VAL A 61 -1.79 2.87 -4.57
C VAL A 61 -0.58 3.23 -5.43
N HIS A 62 -0.26 4.52 -5.56
CA HIS A 62 0.90 4.98 -6.32
C HIS A 62 2.20 4.53 -5.67
N GLU A 63 2.34 4.65 -4.36
CA GLU A 63 3.54 4.18 -3.67
C GLU A 63 3.66 2.66 -3.69
N GLU A 64 2.57 1.91 -3.55
CA GLU A 64 2.57 0.46 -3.69
C GLU A 64 3.04 0.01 -5.09
N ILE A 65 2.59 0.70 -6.15
CA ILE A 65 3.09 0.46 -7.51
C ILE A 65 4.60 0.75 -7.60
N LYS A 66 5.10 1.77 -6.90
CA LYS A 66 6.55 2.05 -6.85
C LYS A 66 7.31 0.99 -6.07
N LYS A 67 6.81 0.52 -4.93
CA LYS A 67 7.42 -0.60 -4.17
C LYS A 67 7.58 -1.82 -5.07
N VAL A 68 6.55 -2.16 -5.85
CA VAL A 68 6.61 -3.26 -6.83
C VAL A 68 7.66 -3.01 -7.91
N ARG A 69 7.74 -1.78 -8.45
CA ARG A 69 8.74 -1.41 -9.48
C ARG A 69 10.17 -1.38 -8.95
N ARG A 70 10.37 -0.96 -7.70
CA ARG A 70 11.67 -1.01 -7.00
C ARG A 70 12.07 -2.44 -6.67
N GLY A 71 11.14 -3.38 -6.75
CA GLY A 71 11.37 -4.79 -6.50
C GLY A 71 11.38 -5.18 -5.03
N GLU A 72 10.78 -4.36 -4.16
CA GLU A 72 10.59 -4.69 -2.74
C GLU A 72 9.69 -5.93 -2.55
N HIS A 73 8.73 -6.11 -3.45
CA HIS A 73 7.93 -7.31 -3.63
C HIS A 73 7.25 -7.27 -5.01
N GLY A 74 6.59 -8.35 -5.42
CA GLY A 74 5.76 -8.44 -6.61
C GLY A 74 4.27 -8.30 -6.33
N ALA A 75 3.49 -8.55 -7.39
CA ALA A 75 2.05 -8.81 -7.30
C ALA A 75 1.60 -9.67 -8.49
N ARG A 76 0.80 -10.72 -8.24
CA ARG A 76 0.25 -11.60 -9.29
C ARG A 76 -0.60 -10.89 -10.32
N SER A 77 -1.10 -9.71 -9.99
CA SER A 77 -1.88 -8.88 -10.91
C SER A 77 -1.88 -7.41 -10.52
N THR A 78 -2.11 -6.54 -11.49
CA THR A 78 -2.30 -5.10 -11.27
C THR A 78 -3.43 -4.81 -10.28
N LYS A 79 -4.51 -5.62 -10.29
CA LYS A 79 -5.63 -5.48 -9.35
C LYS A 79 -5.20 -5.80 -7.92
N GLN A 80 -4.28 -6.74 -7.72
CA GLN A 80 -3.74 -7.07 -6.40
C GLN A 80 -2.89 -5.92 -5.87
N ALA A 81 -1.97 -5.36 -6.68
CA ALA A 81 -1.18 -4.19 -6.27
C ALA A 81 -2.10 -3.02 -5.84
N ILE A 82 -3.12 -2.71 -6.65
CA ILE A 82 -4.13 -1.71 -6.28
C ILE A 82 -4.84 -2.09 -4.97
N ALA A 83 -5.22 -3.35 -4.79
CA ALA A 83 -5.91 -3.80 -3.59
C ALA A 83 -5.05 -3.74 -2.32
N ILE A 84 -3.74 -4.00 -2.42
CA ILE A 84 -2.80 -3.87 -1.30
C ILE A 84 -2.72 -2.40 -0.89
N GLY A 85 -2.46 -1.49 -1.84
CA GLY A 85 -2.41 -0.05 -1.57
C GLY A 85 -3.72 0.51 -1.00
N LEU A 86 -4.88 0.07 -1.51
CA LEU A 86 -6.18 0.48 -0.94
C LEU A 86 -6.44 -0.08 0.47
N SER A 87 -5.85 -1.22 0.81
CA SER A 87 -5.95 -1.80 2.16
C SER A 87 -5.04 -1.07 3.14
N GLU A 88 -3.84 -0.68 2.69
CA GLU A 88 -2.89 0.15 3.44
C GLU A 88 -3.48 1.55 3.71
N ALA A 89 -4.10 2.17 2.71
CA ALA A 89 -4.80 3.46 2.85
C ALA A 89 -5.86 3.42 3.96
N ARG A 90 -6.70 2.37 3.97
CA ARG A 90 -7.73 2.20 5.00
C ARG A 90 -7.11 2.07 6.38
N ARG A 91 -6.11 1.21 6.55
CA ARG A 91 -5.41 1.04 7.83
C ARG A 91 -4.71 2.31 8.31
N ALA A 92 -4.30 3.18 7.39
CA ALA A 92 -3.69 4.46 7.68
C ALA A 92 -4.70 5.56 8.08
N GLY A 93 -6.01 5.25 8.10
CA GLY A 93 -7.06 6.17 8.49
C GLY A 93 -7.63 7.03 7.36
N VAL A 94 -7.37 6.67 6.09
CA VAL A 94 -8.12 7.29 4.98
C VAL A 94 -9.57 6.83 5.07
N ASP A 95 -10.50 7.77 5.01
CA ASP A 95 -11.94 7.55 5.07
C ASP A 95 -12.50 6.96 3.76
N LEU A 96 -11.92 5.83 3.33
CA LEU A 96 -12.29 5.11 2.13
C LEU A 96 -13.22 3.95 2.51
N PRO A 97 -14.54 4.06 2.29
CA PRO A 97 -15.47 3.04 2.71
C PRO A 97 -15.16 1.68 2.06
N PRO A 98 -15.47 0.57 2.75
CA PRO A 98 -15.37 -0.75 2.15
C PRO A 98 -16.33 -0.87 0.95
N PRO A 99 -16.02 -1.73 -0.03
CA PRO A 99 -16.87 -1.93 -1.19
C PRO A 99 -18.24 -2.51 -0.78
N GLY A 100 -19.31 -2.02 -1.43
CA GLY A 100 -20.67 -2.50 -1.18
C GLY A 100 -20.88 -3.99 -1.46
N LYS A 101 -21.98 -4.54 -0.92
CA LYS A 101 -22.35 -5.95 -1.15
C LYS A 101 -22.47 -6.26 -2.65
N GLY A 102 -22.03 -7.43 -3.07
CA GLY A 102 -22.07 -7.88 -4.48
C GLY A 102 -20.96 -7.30 -5.38
N LYS A 103 -20.21 -6.27 -4.97
CA LYS A 103 -19.13 -5.68 -5.79
C LYS A 103 -17.85 -6.51 -5.78
N VAL A 104 -17.56 -7.17 -4.66
CA VAL A 104 -16.39 -8.04 -4.48
C VAL A 104 -16.76 -9.29 -3.68
N LYS A 105 -15.89 -10.30 -3.67
CA LYS A 105 -16.05 -11.51 -2.86
C LYS A 105 -16.23 -11.14 -1.38
N LYS A 106 -17.06 -11.91 -0.65
CA LYS A 106 -17.37 -11.69 0.78
C LYS A 106 -16.11 -11.57 1.64
N SER A 107 -15.10 -12.41 1.40
CA SER A 107 -13.82 -12.38 2.13
C SER A 107 -13.03 -11.09 1.90
N THR A 108 -12.95 -10.62 0.65
CA THR A 108 -12.31 -9.35 0.30
C THR A 108 -13.04 -8.17 0.94
N ARG A 109 -14.38 -8.20 0.95
CA ARG A 109 -15.18 -7.17 1.62
C ARG A 109 -14.89 -7.13 3.12
N LYS A 110 -14.92 -8.28 3.80
CA LYS A 110 -14.59 -8.40 5.23
C LYS A 110 -13.17 -7.90 5.54
N GLY A 111 -12.20 -8.17 4.66
CA GLY A 111 -10.84 -7.65 4.81
C GLY A 111 -10.77 -6.13 4.71
N ALA A 112 -11.55 -5.53 3.80
CA ALA A 112 -11.65 -4.08 3.67
C ALA A 112 -12.40 -3.43 4.84
N GLU A 113 -13.47 -4.06 5.33
CA GLU A 113 -14.20 -3.66 6.57
C GLU A 113 -13.23 -3.66 7.75
N TYR A 114 -12.51 -4.77 7.98
CA TYR A 114 -11.49 -4.86 9.03
C TYR A 114 -10.40 -3.79 8.91
N ALA A 115 -9.88 -3.55 7.70
CA ALA A 115 -8.86 -2.52 7.48
C ALA A 115 -9.39 -1.11 7.76
N TYR A 116 -10.66 -0.86 7.45
CA TYR A 116 -11.34 0.40 7.73
C TYR A 116 -11.55 0.60 9.23
N GLU A 117 -12.13 -0.39 9.93
CA GLU A 117 -12.32 -0.36 11.40
C GLU A 117 -11.01 -0.09 12.13
N VAL A 118 -9.91 -0.72 11.69
CA VAL A 118 -8.57 -0.49 12.26
C VAL A 118 -8.11 0.95 12.04
N GLY A 119 -8.30 1.50 10.84
CA GLY A 119 -7.91 2.87 10.52
C GLY A 119 -8.74 3.93 11.23
N GLN A 120 -10.02 3.65 11.53
CA GLN A 120 -10.90 4.53 12.30
C GLN A 120 -10.72 4.40 13.81
N GLY A 121 -9.87 3.47 14.28
CA GLY A 121 -9.68 3.21 15.70
C GLY A 121 -10.79 2.40 16.37
N GLU A 122 -11.76 1.91 15.59
CA GLU A 122 -12.85 1.05 16.05
C GLU A 122 -12.37 -0.36 16.41
N ARG A 123 -11.23 -0.78 15.86
CA ARG A 123 -10.67 -2.12 16.07
C ARG A 123 -9.17 -2.13 16.25
N LYS A 124 -8.70 -2.95 17.21
CA LYS A 124 -7.27 -3.21 17.39
C LYS A 124 -6.73 -4.18 16.33
N PRO A 125 -5.58 -3.89 15.69
CA PRO A 125 -4.96 -4.78 14.74
C PRO A 125 -4.51 -6.09 15.42
N LYS A 126 -4.71 -7.22 14.75
CA LYS A 126 -4.32 -8.54 15.25
C LYS A 126 -2.93 -8.88 14.74
N HIS A 127 -1.96 -8.95 15.63
CA HIS A 127 -0.59 -9.35 15.29
C HIS A 127 -0.53 -10.86 15.01
N ARG A 128 -0.04 -11.25 13.81
CA ARG A 128 0.11 -12.65 13.39
C ARG A 128 1.44 -12.81 12.64
N PRO A 129 2.58 -12.92 13.37
CA PRO A 129 3.91 -12.83 12.77
C PRO A 129 4.18 -13.93 11.74
N LYS A 130 3.84 -15.19 12.06
CA LYS A 130 4.00 -16.33 11.14
C LYS A 130 3.25 -16.15 9.82
N VAL A 131 2.03 -15.61 9.88
CA VAL A 131 1.22 -15.34 8.68
C VAL A 131 1.80 -14.16 7.90
N SER A 132 2.25 -13.12 8.59
CA SER A 132 2.89 -11.97 7.94
C SER A 132 4.13 -12.38 7.17
N HIS A 133 4.96 -13.25 7.75
CA HIS A 133 6.18 -13.77 7.12
C HIS A 133 5.87 -14.60 5.87
N ALA A 134 4.95 -15.56 5.99
CA ALA A 134 4.55 -16.38 4.84
C ALA A 134 3.96 -15.52 3.70
N VAL A 135 3.20 -14.47 4.03
CA VAL A 135 2.66 -13.55 3.03
C VAL A 135 3.76 -12.69 2.39
N SER A 136 4.78 -12.26 3.14
CA SER A 136 5.89 -11.52 2.56
C SER A 136 6.71 -12.38 1.60
N GLU A 137 7.04 -13.62 1.96
CA GLU A 137 7.77 -14.54 1.07
C GLU A 137 7.01 -14.76 -0.24
N VAL A 138 5.71 -15.07 -0.14
CA VAL A 138 4.86 -15.22 -1.33
C VAL A 138 4.86 -13.96 -2.17
N LEU A 139 4.76 -12.76 -1.56
CA LEU A 139 4.76 -11.52 -2.32
C LEU A 139 6.12 -11.24 -2.98
N GLU A 140 7.24 -11.61 -2.37
CA GLU A 140 8.59 -11.41 -2.92
C GLU A 140 8.81 -12.20 -4.22
N ASP A 141 8.23 -13.40 -4.31
CA ASP A 141 8.31 -14.29 -5.48
C ASP A 141 7.35 -13.91 -6.63
N GLU A 142 6.38 -13.04 -6.37
CA GLU A 142 5.39 -12.64 -7.38
C GLU A 142 6.02 -11.76 -8.50
N PRO A 143 5.44 -11.74 -9.71
CA PRO A 143 6.00 -10.97 -10.80
C PRO A 143 5.86 -9.46 -10.57
N LYS A 144 6.90 -8.71 -10.96
CA LYS A 144 6.94 -7.23 -10.90
C LYS A 144 6.30 -6.57 -12.14
N SER A 145 6.14 -7.34 -13.22
CA SER A 145 5.55 -6.88 -14.50
C SER A 145 4.09 -6.42 -14.38
N SER A 146 3.40 -6.82 -13.31
CA SER A 146 2.05 -6.39 -12.97
C SER A 146 1.92 -4.88 -12.68
N ALA A 147 3.03 -4.23 -12.31
CA ALA A 147 3.13 -2.78 -12.11
C ALA A 147 3.67 -2.02 -13.35
N SER A 148 3.85 -2.72 -14.48
CA SER A 148 4.30 -2.12 -15.73
C SER A 148 3.28 -1.10 -16.26
N HIS A 149 3.77 -0.11 -17.02
CA HIS A 149 2.92 0.87 -17.69
C HIS A 149 1.87 0.21 -18.60
N LYS A 150 2.24 -0.86 -19.31
CA LYS A 150 1.32 -1.62 -20.17
C LYS A 150 0.21 -2.27 -19.37
N ALA A 151 0.54 -2.95 -18.27
CA ALA A 151 -0.45 -3.64 -17.43
C ALA A 151 -1.44 -2.65 -16.77
N LEU A 152 -0.93 -1.54 -16.24
CA LEU A 152 -1.75 -0.46 -15.67
C LEU A 152 -2.67 0.19 -16.72
N SER A 153 -2.13 0.45 -17.93
CA SER A 153 -2.91 0.99 -19.04
C SER A 153 -4.05 0.06 -19.45
N GLN A 154 -3.77 -1.24 -19.57
CA GLN A 154 -4.80 -2.24 -19.87
C GLN A 154 -5.89 -2.30 -18.80
N GLN A 155 -5.52 -2.26 -17.52
CA GLN A 155 -6.48 -2.25 -16.42
C GLN A 155 -7.35 -0.98 -16.44
N ALA A 156 -6.77 0.19 -16.73
CA ALA A 156 -7.51 1.44 -16.86
C ALA A 156 -8.47 1.41 -18.06
N LYS A 157 -8.03 0.90 -19.22
CA LYS A 157 -8.87 0.73 -20.41
C LYS A 157 -10.06 -0.21 -20.14
N ARG A 158 -9.80 -1.35 -19.48
CA ARG A 158 -10.85 -2.31 -19.08
C ARG A 158 -11.84 -1.72 -18.07
N ALA A 159 -11.39 -0.86 -17.17
CA ALA A 159 -12.28 -0.16 -16.24
C ALA A 159 -13.15 0.88 -16.98
N ALA A 160 -12.55 1.62 -17.91
CA ALA A 160 -13.26 2.61 -18.71
C ALA A 160 -14.30 1.98 -19.65
N SER A 161 -14.02 0.81 -20.22
CA SER A 161 -14.93 0.12 -21.14
C SER A 161 -16.21 -0.40 -20.47
N ARG A 162 -16.22 -0.53 -19.14
CA ARG A 162 -17.40 -0.94 -18.37
C ARG A 162 -18.33 0.22 -18.03
N ARG A 163 -17.93 1.45 -18.29
CA ARG A 163 -18.74 2.62 -17.98
C ARG A 163 -19.90 2.76 -18.96
N THR A 164 -21.08 3.06 -18.43
CA THR A 164 -22.27 3.32 -19.27
C THR A 164 -22.08 4.61 -20.08
N ALA A 165 -22.92 4.81 -21.10
CA ALA A 165 -22.92 6.07 -21.86
C ALA A 165 -23.17 7.29 -20.94
N GLU A 166 -24.07 7.12 -19.97
CA GLU A 166 -24.40 8.13 -18.97
C GLU A 166 -23.22 8.47 -18.06
N GLU A 167 -22.54 7.47 -17.50
CA GLU A 167 -21.36 7.69 -16.64
C GLU A 167 -20.22 8.38 -17.40
N ARG A 168 -20.03 8.02 -18.68
CA ARG A 168 -19.05 8.69 -19.55
C ARG A 168 -19.43 10.16 -19.79
N SER A 169 -20.72 10.44 -20.04
CA SER A 169 -21.24 11.80 -20.22
C SER A 169 -21.09 12.64 -18.95
N ALA A 170 -21.47 12.11 -17.79
CA ALA A 170 -21.33 12.78 -16.50
C ALA A 170 -19.86 13.12 -16.19
N ALA A 171 -18.94 12.18 -16.44
CA ALA A 171 -17.51 12.42 -16.26
C ALA A 171 -16.99 13.52 -17.21
N ALA A 172 -17.42 13.52 -18.48
CA ALA A 172 -17.04 14.55 -19.44
C ALA A 172 -17.56 15.94 -19.04
N LYS A 173 -18.83 16.03 -18.59
CA LYS A 173 -19.41 17.28 -18.08
C LYS A 173 -18.65 17.79 -16.85
N LYS A 174 -18.30 16.92 -15.91
CA LYS A 174 -17.49 17.28 -14.72
C LYS A 174 -16.12 17.81 -15.11
N ALA A 175 -15.43 17.16 -16.05
CA ALA A 175 -14.12 17.60 -16.54
C ALA A 175 -14.18 18.93 -17.31
N ALA A 176 -15.25 19.17 -18.07
CA ALA A 176 -15.44 20.43 -18.78
C ALA A 176 -15.63 21.61 -17.82
N ARG A 177 -16.26 21.40 -16.66
CA ARG A 177 -16.45 22.42 -15.62
C ARG A 177 -15.14 22.86 -14.96
N THR A 178 -14.13 22.00 -14.92
CA THR A 178 -12.84 22.30 -14.28
C THR A 178 -11.75 22.74 -15.26
N LYS A 179 -12.00 22.69 -16.58
CA LYS A 179 -11.02 23.07 -17.60
C LYS A 179 -11.09 24.56 -17.93
N GLY A 180 -9.91 25.20 -18.00
CA GLY A 180 -9.77 26.55 -18.52
C GLY A 180 -10.01 26.65 -20.03
N PRO A 181 -10.14 27.88 -20.59
CA PRO A 181 -10.33 28.10 -22.02
C PRO A 181 -9.28 27.43 -22.91
N SER A 182 -8.00 27.50 -22.52
CA SER A 182 -6.86 26.88 -23.21
C SER A 182 -7.01 25.36 -23.29
N ASP A 183 -7.31 24.70 -22.17
CA ASP A 183 -7.49 23.24 -22.10
C ASP A 183 -8.71 22.74 -22.84
N ARG A 184 -9.78 23.55 -22.92
CA ARG A 184 -10.96 23.26 -23.74
C ARG A 184 -10.61 23.32 -25.22
N SER A 185 -9.89 24.35 -25.66
CA SER A 185 -9.41 24.49 -27.05
C SER A 185 -8.48 23.35 -27.46
N ALA A 186 -7.50 23.02 -26.62
CA ALA A 186 -6.57 21.91 -26.87
C ALA A 186 -7.31 20.57 -26.98
N ALA A 187 -8.32 20.33 -26.13
CA ALA A 187 -9.13 19.12 -26.19
C ALA A 187 -9.97 19.04 -27.48
N ALA A 188 -10.59 20.14 -27.89
CA ALA A 188 -11.37 20.21 -29.14
C ALA A 188 -10.47 19.94 -30.36
N ARG A 189 -9.29 20.56 -30.44
CA ARG A 189 -8.31 20.32 -31.51
C ARG A 189 -7.87 18.86 -31.55
N LYS A 190 -7.59 18.25 -30.40
CA LYS A 190 -7.26 16.83 -30.30
C LYS A 190 -8.40 15.94 -30.80
N ALA A 191 -9.65 16.25 -30.41
CA ALA A 191 -10.84 15.52 -30.82
C ALA A 191 -11.04 15.57 -32.35
N ALA A 192 -10.91 16.76 -32.96
CA ALA A 192 -10.96 16.94 -34.41
C ALA A 192 -9.90 16.11 -35.13
N LYS A 193 -8.64 16.15 -34.66
CA LYS A 193 -7.54 15.34 -35.21
C LYS A 193 -7.82 13.84 -35.13
N THR A 194 -8.40 13.37 -34.02
CA THR A 194 -8.81 11.96 -33.90
C THR A 194 -9.96 11.57 -34.84
N ARG A 195 -10.97 12.45 -35.04
CA ARG A 195 -12.06 12.18 -35.99
C ARG A 195 -11.54 12.10 -37.42
N ALA A 196 -10.71 13.06 -37.82
CA ALA A 196 -10.07 13.05 -39.14
C ALA A 196 -9.26 11.78 -39.38
N ARG A 197 -8.52 11.28 -38.39
CA ARG A 197 -7.78 10.00 -38.53
C ARG A 197 -8.68 8.79 -38.73
N HIS A 198 -9.86 8.76 -38.12
CA HIS A 198 -10.81 7.66 -38.28
C HIS A 198 -11.64 7.77 -39.56
N SER A 199 -11.75 8.95 -40.17
CA SER A 199 -12.47 9.12 -41.44
C SER A 199 -11.62 8.77 -42.67
N HIS A 200 -10.30 8.65 -42.50
CA HIS A 200 -9.34 8.27 -43.56
C HIS A 200 -8.83 6.82 -43.39
N SER A 201 -9.42 6.06 -42.48
CA SER A 201 -9.15 4.64 -42.21
C SER A 201 -10.39 3.82 -42.47
#